data_AF-H2C3J8-F1
#
_entry.id   AF-H2C3J8-F1
#
_cell.length_a   1.000
_cell.length_b   1.000
_cell.length_c   1.000
_cell.angle_alpha   90.00
_cell.angle_beta   90.00
_cell.angle_gamma   90.00
#
_symmetry.space_group_name_H-M   'P 1'
#
loop_
_entity.id
_entity.type
_entity.pdbx_description
1 polymer ?
#
loop_
_entity_poly.entity_id
_entity_poly.type
_entity_poly.pdbx_seq_one_letter_code
_entity_poly.pdbx_strand_id
1 'polypeptide(L)' 'MTGTAHEDGRVFKFPSTSLIDLGVTVYEPSAGVPVAYLEVVKEGKLRHG' A
#
# COMPACT_ATOMS: atom_id res chain seq x y z
N MET A 1 -6.97 10.85 3.26
CA MET A 1 -6.73 9.94 4.40
C MET A 1 -5.70 8.93 3.94
N THR A 2 -4.53 8.86 4.59
CA THR A 2 -3.45 7.94 4.22
C THR A 2 -3.52 6.70 5.12
N GLY A 3 -3.25 5.52 4.56
CA GLY A 3 -3.15 4.26 5.29
C GLY A 3 -1.69 3.86 5.50
N THR A 4 -1.39 3.21 6.62
CA THR A 4 -0.06 2.65 6.89
C THR A 4 -0.21 1.23 7.44
N ALA A 5 0.50 0.27 6.85
CA ALA A 5 0.55 -1.11 7.34
C ALA A 5 2.00 -1.54 7.58
N HIS A 6 2.18 -2.50 8.47
CA HIS A 6 3.49 -3.06 8.83
C HIS A 6 3.42 -4.58 8.67
N GLU A 7 4.31 -5.14 7.87
CA GLU A 7 4.41 -6.58 7.65
C GLU A 7 5.88 -6.95 7.39
N ASP A 8 6.37 -8.01 8.03
CA ASP A 8 7.76 -8.47 7.94
C ASP A 8 8.82 -7.38 8.15
N GLY A 9 8.54 -6.43 9.05
CA GLY A 9 9.44 -5.30 9.28
C GLY A 9 9.58 -4.39 8.06
N ARG A 10 8.56 -4.28 7.21
CA ARG A 10 8.43 -3.29 6.13
C ARG A 10 7.24 -2.39 6.39
N VAL A 11 7.32 -1.15 5.91
CA VAL A 11 6.24 -0.17 6.01
C VAL A 11 5.59 0.02 4.65
N PHE A 12 4.28 -0.15 4.59
CA PHE A 12 3.47 0.04 3.39
C PHE A 12 2.67 1.33 3.55
N LYS A 13 2.88 2.29 2.65
CA LYS A 13 2.10 3.54 2.61
C LYS A 13 1.11 3.50 1.47
N PHE A 14 -0.14 3.77 1.82
CA PHE A 14 -1.28 3.91 0.92
C PHE A 14 -1.66 5.39 0.86
N PRO A 15 -1.24 6.12 -0.19
CA PRO A 15 -1.54 7.55 -0.32
C PRO A 15 -3.03 7.82 -0.58
N SER A 16 -3.76 6.80 -1.04
CA SER A 16 -5.19 6.82 -1.31
C SER A 16 -5.87 5.57 -0.76
N THR A 17 -7.13 5.72 -0.35
CA THR A 17 -8.03 4.58 -0.05
C THR A 17 -8.96 4.28 -1.23
N SER A 18 -8.90 5.06 -2.31
CA SER A 18 -9.65 4.81 -3.54
C SER A 18 -9.04 3.63 -4.28
N LEU A 19 -9.85 2.64 -4.60
CA LEU A 19 -9.45 1.45 -5.36
C LEU A 19 -9.09 1.76 -6.82
N ILE A 20 -9.47 2.93 -7.33
CA ILE A 20 -9.17 3.37 -8.71
C ILE A 20 -7.74 3.90 -8.82
N ASP A 21 -7.22 4.51 -7.74
CA ASP A 21 -5.91 5.14 -7.68
C ASP A 21 -5.01 4.48 -6.62
N LEU A 22 -5.23 3.19 -6.35
CA LEU A 22 -4.56 2.49 -5.26
C LEU A 22 -3.16 2.07 -5.67
N GLY A 23 -2.18 2.89 -5.29
CA GLY A 23 -0.75 2.55 -5.29
C GLY A 23 -0.26 2.26 -3.89
N VAL A 24 0.75 1.40 -3.76
CA VAL A 24 1.42 1.13 -2.48
C VAL A 24 2.91 1.41 -2.61
N THR A 25 3.43 2.27 -1.75
CA THR A 25 4.88 2.45 -1.64
C THR A 25 5.40 1.64 -0.47
N VAL A 26 6.36 0.75 -0.74
CA VAL A 26 7.02 -0.09 0.27
C VAL A 26 8.30 0.58 0.72
N TYR A 27 8.52 0.61 2.03
CA TYR A 27 9.71 1.17 2.64
C TYR A 27 10.36 0.12 3.56
N GLU A 28 11.68 0.12 3.59
CA GLU A 28 12.42 -0.52 4.67
C GLU A 28 12.50 0.45 5.87
N PRO A 29 12.15 0.03 7.10
CA PRO A 29 12.07 0.92 8.26
C PRO A 29 13.41 1.52 8.62
N SER A 30 14.50 0.77 8.42
CA SER A 30 15.86 1.18 8.74
C SER A 30 16.37 2.30 7.83
N ALA A 31 15.90 2.34 6.59
CA ALA A 31 16.38 3.28 5.58
C ALA A 31 15.45 4.50 5.40
N GLY A 32 14.14 4.33 5.63
CA GLY A 32 13.15 5.35 5.26
C GLY A 32 13.07 5.62 3.73
N VAL A 33 13.84 4.87 2.94
CA VAL A 33 13.92 4.95 1.49
C VAL A 33 12.88 4.01 0.88
N PRO A 34 12.08 4.47 -0.10
CA PRO A 34 11.14 3.60 -0.81
C PRO A 34 11.92 2.57 -1.62
N VAL A 35 11.61 1.30 -1.43
CA VAL A 35 12.26 0.18 -2.13
C VAL A 35 11.47 -0.32 -3.32
N ALA A 36 10.15 -0.12 -3.32
CA ALA A 36 9.28 -0.51 -4.43
C ALA A 36 7.98 0.30 -4.44
N TYR A 37 7.40 0.40 -5.63
CA TYR A 37 6.02 0.80 -5.83
C TYR A 37 5.24 -0.39 -6.39
N LEU A 38 4.10 -0.70 -5.77
CA LEU A 38 3.20 -1.76 -6.18
C LEU A 38 1.92 -1.12 -6.69
N GLU A 39 1.55 -1.44 -7.93
CA GLU A 39 0.24 -1.13 -8.46
C GLU A 39 -0.77 -2.17 -7.94
N VAL A 40 -1.87 -1.72 -7.36
CA VAL A 40 -2.92 -2.63 -6.89
C VAL A 40 -3.87 -2.90 -8.03
N VAL A 41 -3.80 -4.12 -8.57
CA VAL A 41 -4.75 -4.60 -9.57
C VAL A 41 -5.92 -5.25 -8.86
N LYS A 42 -7.14 -4.77 -9.14
CA LYS A 42 -8.35 -5.34 -8.54
C LYS A 42 -8.68 -6.68 -9.21
N GLU A 43 -8.55 -7.77 -8.48
CA GLU A 43 -9.05 -9.08 -8.92
C GLU A 43 -10.47 -9.30 -8.36
N GLY A 44 -11.51 -9.13 -9.20
CA GLY A 44 -12.91 -9.44 -8.86
C GLY A 44 -13.75 -8.32 -8.21
N LYS A 45 -14.94 -8.68 -7.68
CA LYS A 45 -15.89 -7.72 -7.06
C LYS A 45 -15.69 -7.71 -5.55
N LEU A 46 -15.15 -6.61 -5.02
CA LEU A 46 -15.08 -6.39 -3.57
C LEU A 46 -16.50 -6.24 -3.01
N ARG A 47 -16.84 -7.07 -2.02
CA ARG A 47 -18.11 -7.00 -1.29
C ARG A 47 -17.83 -6.43 0.08
N HIS A 48 -18.52 -5.36 0.44
CA HIS A 48 -18.58 -4.91 1.83
C HIS A 48 -19.72 -5.69 2.50
N GLY A 49 -19.37 -6.47 3.51
CA GLY A 49 -20.29 -6.94 4.55
C GLY A 49 -20.23 -6.01 5.74
#